data_AF-A0A0C9XSE2-F1
#
_entry.id   AF-A0A0C9XSE2-F1
#
_cell.length_a   1.000
_cell.length_b   1.000
_cell.length_c   1.000
_cell.angle_alpha   90.00
_cell.angle_beta   90.00
_cell.angle_gamma   90.00
#
_symmetry.space_group_name_H-M   'P 1'
#
loop_
_entity.id
_entity.type
_entity.pdbx_description
1 polymer ?
#
loop_
_entity_poly.entity_id
_entity_poly.type
_entity_poly.pdbx_seq_one_letter_code
_entity_poly.pdbx_strand_id
1 'polypeptide(L)'
;MPDSVISSTPAWDPSSRTPIATPDLVGPNIQLGQQLVTQPSRVVHPLLDLRLVGKQFRVVANGGNFKEKEIAIVIALISGQPSIRFNRYKTSETVLPEWVSLKHPNPKRDNGLLVVVQGEHCGKHVRRIHHRYQDEQLKMVVAVVNRMEGTADRLTGEKLELDANQLCVSFETTDEKKQNDTLMTALREEARKTRAK
;
A
#
# COMPACT_ATOMS: atom_id res chain seq x y z
N MET A 1 -42.41 -22.17 55.05
CA MET A 1 -41.68 -22.95 54.04
C MET A 1 -40.56 -22.08 53.53
N PRO A 2 -39.30 -22.31 53.93
CA PRO A 2 -38.17 -21.45 53.60
C PRO A 2 -37.32 -22.06 52.48
N ASP A 3 -36.94 -21.26 51.47
CA ASP A 3 -35.85 -21.59 50.56
C ASP A 3 -34.92 -20.36 50.44
N SER A 4 -33.90 -20.34 51.29
CA SER A 4 -32.46 -20.35 50.97
C SER A 4 -32.02 -19.97 49.54
N VAL A 5 -30.89 -19.32 49.24
CA VAL A 5 -29.73 -18.75 49.95
C VAL A 5 -29.00 -17.92 48.86
N ILE A 6 -28.53 -16.70 49.16
CA ILE A 6 -27.48 -16.03 48.38
C ILE A 6 -26.14 -16.49 48.96
N SER A 7 -25.24 -17.06 48.15
CA SER A 7 -23.82 -17.09 48.51
C SER A 7 -22.92 -17.15 47.28
N SER A 8 -22.17 -16.07 47.13
CA SER A 8 -21.03 -15.88 46.25
C SER A 8 -19.80 -16.67 46.73
N THR A 9 -18.98 -17.17 45.80
CA THR A 9 -17.52 -16.92 45.78
C THR A 9 -16.85 -17.58 44.56
N PRO A 10 -15.72 -17.02 44.06
CA PRO A 10 -15.06 -17.43 42.83
C PRO A 10 -14.10 -18.60 43.03
N ALA A 11 -14.06 -19.53 42.07
CA ALA A 11 -13.10 -20.62 42.03
C ALA A 11 -11.77 -20.17 41.39
N TRP A 12 -10.90 -19.53 42.17
CA TRP A 12 -9.49 -19.41 41.80
C TRP A 12 -8.60 -19.57 43.04
N ASP A 13 -7.81 -20.65 43.06
CA ASP A 13 -6.81 -20.94 44.09
C ASP A 13 -5.39 -20.80 43.48
N PRO A 14 -4.54 -19.88 43.98
CA PRO A 14 -3.18 -19.68 43.50
C PRO A 14 -2.14 -20.64 44.10
N SER A 15 -2.54 -21.70 44.81
CA SER A 15 -1.61 -22.59 45.53
C SER A 15 -1.48 -24.03 45.00
N SER A 16 -2.04 -24.37 43.85
CA SER A 16 -1.90 -25.72 43.28
C SER A 16 -0.53 -25.95 42.63
N ARG A 17 0.38 -26.56 43.40
CA ARG A 17 1.70 -27.03 42.99
C ARG A 17 1.58 -28.36 42.22
N THR A 18 2.21 -28.43 41.05
CA THR A 18 2.39 -29.63 40.22
C THR A 18 3.23 -30.72 40.91
N PRO A 19 3.00 -32.01 40.58
CA PRO A 19 4.07 -33.01 40.62
C PRO A 19 4.53 -33.40 39.20
N ILE A 20 5.85 -33.38 39.03
CA ILE A 20 6.58 -33.94 37.88
C ILE A 20 6.66 -35.46 38.05
N ALA A 21 6.31 -36.21 37.01
CA ALA A 21 6.73 -37.60 36.84
C ALA A 21 6.95 -37.91 35.34
N THR A 22 8.21 -38.19 35.00
CA THR A 22 8.65 -38.93 33.80
C THR A 22 9.37 -40.21 34.32
N PRO A 23 9.65 -41.27 33.53
CA PRO A 23 9.52 -41.42 32.07
C PRO A 23 8.89 -42.76 31.59
N ASP A 24 8.70 -42.81 30.26
CA ASP A 24 8.64 -43.95 29.34
C ASP A 24 7.46 -44.95 29.41
N LEU A 25 6.64 -44.94 28.34
CA LEU A 25 6.68 -45.96 27.28
C LEU A 25 5.56 -45.71 26.23
N VAL A 26 5.99 -45.52 24.97
CA VAL A 26 5.23 -45.63 23.70
C VAL A 26 4.08 -44.63 23.48
N GLY A 27 4.40 -43.45 22.93
CA GLY A 27 3.40 -42.49 22.43
C GLY A 27 3.01 -42.76 20.97
N PRO A 28 1.72 -42.70 20.60
CA PRO A 28 1.34 -42.43 19.23
C PRO A 28 1.62 -40.96 18.93
N ASN A 29 2.35 -40.73 17.84
CA ASN A 29 2.80 -39.44 17.35
C ASN A 29 1.60 -38.56 16.95
N ILE A 30 1.05 -37.78 17.89
CA ILE A 30 0.13 -36.69 17.56
C ILE A 30 0.98 -35.52 17.07
N GLN A 31 1.22 -35.50 15.76
CA GLN A 31 1.67 -34.30 15.07
C GLN A 31 0.59 -33.23 15.26
N LEU A 32 0.87 -32.27 16.14
CA LEU A 32 0.13 -31.02 16.22
C LEU A 32 0.45 -30.24 14.94
N GLY A 33 -0.23 -30.61 13.85
CA GLY A 33 -0.27 -29.81 12.65
C GLY A 33 -0.82 -28.44 13.04
N GLN A 34 0.06 -27.44 13.03
CA GLN A 34 -0.36 -26.05 13.00
C GLN A 34 -1.24 -25.90 11.75
N GLN A 35 -2.55 -26.04 11.93
CA GLN A 35 -3.52 -25.58 10.95
C GLN A 35 -3.35 -24.06 10.93
N LEU A 36 -2.47 -23.58 10.05
CA LEU A 36 -2.61 -22.26 9.47
C LEU A 36 -4.04 -22.23 8.94
N VAL A 37 -4.92 -21.59 9.71
CA VAL A 37 -6.21 -21.18 9.21
C VAL A 37 -5.86 -20.15 8.14
N THR A 38 -5.74 -20.61 6.90
CA THR A 38 -5.66 -19.76 5.73
C THR A 38 -7.02 -19.09 5.64
N GLN A 39 -7.15 -17.99 6.38
CA GLN A 39 -8.28 -17.10 6.28
C GLN A 39 -8.38 -16.74 4.79
N PRO A 40 -9.55 -16.93 4.13
CA PRO A 40 -9.68 -16.58 2.74
C PRO A 40 -9.28 -15.11 2.63
N SER A 41 -8.25 -14.84 1.82
CA SER A 41 -7.72 -13.50 1.62
C SER A 41 -8.90 -12.63 1.18
N ARG A 42 -9.45 -11.83 2.11
CA ARG A 42 -10.42 -10.80 1.73
C ARG A 42 -9.71 -9.99 0.66
N VAL A 43 -10.35 -9.82 -0.50
CA VAL A 43 -9.82 -8.96 -1.56
C VAL A 43 -9.83 -7.55 -0.98
N VAL A 44 -8.71 -7.15 -0.38
CA VAL A 44 -8.52 -5.81 0.15
C VAL A 44 -8.14 -4.94 -1.03
N HIS A 45 -8.89 -3.86 -1.24
CA HIS A 45 -8.61 -2.90 -2.29
C HIS A 45 -7.14 -2.42 -2.19
N PRO A 46 -6.34 -2.40 -3.28
CA PRO A 46 -4.89 -2.16 -3.20
C PRO A 46 -4.50 -0.86 -2.47
N LEU A 47 -5.33 0.18 -2.58
CA LEU A 47 -5.11 1.46 -1.90
C LEU A 47 -5.30 1.42 -0.37
N LEU A 48 -5.84 0.35 0.19
CA LEU A 48 -6.04 0.19 1.63
C LEU A 48 -4.84 -0.48 2.32
N ASP A 49 -3.70 -0.61 1.63
CA ASP A 49 -2.43 -1.00 2.26
C ASP A 49 -1.93 0.13 3.19
N LEU A 50 -1.55 -0.22 4.42
CA LEU A 50 -1.04 0.71 5.43
C LEU A 50 0.18 1.50 4.93
N ARG A 51 1.00 0.92 4.04
CA ARG A 51 2.17 1.57 3.46
C ARG A 51 1.81 2.74 2.54
N LEU A 52 0.54 2.87 2.15
CA LEU A 52 0.03 3.93 1.28
C LEU A 52 -0.58 5.11 2.04
N VAL A 53 -0.70 5.01 3.37
CA VAL A 53 -1.23 6.09 4.22
C VAL A 53 -0.41 7.37 4.04
N GLY A 54 -1.10 8.50 3.95
CA GLY A 54 -0.53 9.83 3.70
C GLY A 54 -0.26 10.15 2.22
N LYS A 55 -0.34 9.16 1.33
CA LYS A 55 -0.06 9.37 -0.11
C LYS A 55 -1.30 9.83 -0.84
N GLN A 56 -1.07 10.60 -1.89
CA GLN A 56 -2.13 11.15 -2.73
C GLN A 56 -2.10 10.54 -4.12
N PHE A 57 -3.26 10.19 -4.64
CA PHE A 57 -3.40 9.46 -5.91
C PHE A 57 -4.38 10.16 -6.83
N ARG A 58 -4.13 10.05 -8.14
CA ARG A 58 -5.16 10.27 -9.14
C ARG A 58 -5.84 8.93 -9.39
N VAL A 59 -7.16 8.91 -9.27
CA VAL A 59 -7.98 7.71 -9.46
C VAL A 59 -9.20 8.03 -10.29
N VAL A 60 -9.83 7.02 -10.87
CA VAL A 60 -11.12 7.16 -11.54
C VAL A 60 -12.19 6.71 -10.55
N ALA A 61 -13.12 7.62 -10.21
CA ALA A 61 -14.24 7.32 -9.33
C ALA A 61 -15.52 7.10 -10.14
N ASN A 62 -16.21 5.99 -9.86
CA ASN A 62 -17.49 5.62 -10.44
C ASN A 62 -18.42 5.08 -9.35
N GLY A 63 -19.34 5.90 -8.88
CA GLY A 63 -20.22 5.59 -7.75
C GLY A 63 -20.58 6.83 -6.93
N GLY A 64 -21.68 6.74 -6.18
CA GLY A 64 -22.23 7.90 -5.46
C GLY A 64 -22.54 9.06 -6.40
N ASN A 65 -21.85 10.19 -6.22
CA ASN A 65 -21.99 11.38 -7.07
C ASN A 65 -20.94 11.46 -8.20
N PHE A 66 -20.07 10.45 -8.33
CA PHE A 66 -19.03 10.40 -9.35
C PHE A 66 -19.50 9.58 -10.56
N LYS A 67 -19.35 10.15 -11.76
CA LYS A 67 -19.65 9.51 -13.05
C LYS A 67 -18.35 9.39 -13.84
N GLU A 68 -17.61 8.29 -13.61
CA GLU A 68 -16.30 8.02 -14.23
C GLU A 68 -15.34 9.21 -14.20
N LYS A 69 -15.24 9.86 -13.04
CA LYS A 69 -14.51 11.10 -12.90
C LYS A 69 -13.11 10.86 -12.34
N GLU A 70 -12.10 11.45 -12.97
CA GLU A 70 -10.78 11.52 -12.36
C GLU A 70 -10.78 12.48 -11.17
N ILE A 71 -10.38 11.97 -10.00
CA ILE A 71 -10.29 12.73 -8.76
C ILE A 71 -8.93 12.51 -8.08
N ALA A 72 -8.54 13.48 -7.26
CA ALA A 72 -7.39 13.36 -6.38
C ALA A 72 -7.86 12.92 -5.00
N ILE A 73 -7.31 11.82 -4.50
CA ILE A 73 -7.63 11.27 -3.18
C ILE A 73 -6.39 11.23 -2.29
N VAL A 74 -6.58 11.09 -0.98
CA VAL A 74 -5.53 10.76 -0.02
C VAL A 74 -5.94 9.51 0.75
N ILE A 75 -4.99 8.64 1.05
CA ILE A 75 -5.22 7.51 1.95
C ILE A 75 -4.96 7.99 3.37
N ALA A 76 -6.00 8.00 4.19
CA ALA A 76 -5.94 8.44 5.59
C ALA A 76 -6.14 7.26 6.54
N LEU A 77 -5.64 7.39 7.75
CA LEU A 77 -5.92 6.44 8.82
C LEU A 77 -7.11 6.96 9.65
N ILE A 78 -8.23 6.23 9.65
CA ILE A 78 -9.43 6.58 10.41
C ILE A 78 -9.72 5.41 11.36
N SER A 79 -9.73 5.69 12.66
CA SER A 79 -9.92 4.67 13.70
C SER A 79 -8.97 3.47 13.55
N GLY A 80 -7.72 3.74 13.15
CA GLY A 80 -6.69 2.71 12.96
C GLY A 80 -6.80 1.92 11.64
N GLN A 81 -7.73 2.28 10.74
CA GLN A 81 -7.91 1.60 9.45
C GLN A 81 -7.67 2.54 8.27
N PRO A 82 -6.96 2.09 7.21
CA PRO A 82 -6.83 2.85 5.98
C PRO A 82 -8.19 3.14 5.34
N SER A 83 -8.37 4.37 4.90
CA SER A 83 -9.61 4.86 4.28
C SER A 83 -9.29 5.81 3.14
N ILE A 84 -10.09 5.75 2.07
CA ILE A 84 -9.95 6.63 0.91
C ILE A 84 -10.69 7.93 1.18
N ARG A 85 -9.97 9.06 1.13
CA ARG A 85 -10.52 10.39 1.37
C ARG A 85 -10.43 11.25 0.13
N PHE A 86 -11.56 11.82 -0.26
CA PHE A 86 -11.63 12.84 -1.30
C PHE A 86 -11.76 14.21 -0.63
N ASN A 87 -10.79 15.08 -0.91
CA ASN A 87 -10.78 16.45 -0.38
C ASN A 87 -11.37 17.39 -1.43
N ARG A 88 -12.44 18.08 -1.05
CA ARG A 88 -13.11 19.08 -1.88
C ARG A 88 -13.15 20.40 -1.13
N TYR A 89 -12.25 21.32 -1.49
CA TYR A 89 -12.10 22.61 -0.80
C TYR A 89 -11.95 22.43 0.72
N LYS A 90 -12.91 22.93 1.51
CA LYS A 90 -12.91 22.86 2.98
C LYS A 90 -13.56 21.58 3.53
N THR A 91 -14.09 20.71 2.68
CA THR A 91 -14.71 19.46 3.10
C THR A 91 -13.87 18.26 2.67
N SER A 92 -13.95 17.20 3.45
CA SER A 92 -13.30 15.93 3.17
C SER A 92 -14.33 14.82 3.40
N GLU A 93 -14.55 14.00 2.38
CA GLU A 93 -15.51 12.91 2.40
C GLU A 93 -14.79 11.57 2.25
N THR A 94 -15.35 10.53 2.87
CA THR A 94 -14.89 9.16 2.67
C THR A 94 -15.51 8.62 1.39
N VAL A 95 -14.66 8.08 0.52
CA VAL A 95 -15.08 7.41 -0.72
C VAL A 95 -15.00 5.91 -0.49
N LEU A 96 -16.04 5.19 -0.93
CA LEU A 96 -16.07 3.74 -0.79
C LEU A 96 -15.04 3.10 -1.75
N PRO A 97 -14.28 2.07 -1.32
CA PRO A 97 -13.26 1.44 -2.15
C PRO A 97 -13.78 0.89 -3.47
N GLU A 98 -14.99 0.33 -3.49
CA GLU A 98 -15.64 -0.21 -4.69
C GLU A 98 -15.98 0.85 -5.75
N TRP A 99 -15.98 2.14 -5.39
CA TRP A 99 -16.18 3.23 -6.33
C TRP A 99 -14.88 3.68 -6.98
N VAL A 100 -13.73 3.16 -6.57
CA VAL A 100 -12.42 3.69 -6.95
C VAL A 100 -11.66 2.69 -7.80
N SER A 101 -11.23 3.14 -8.97
CA SER A 101 -10.31 2.42 -9.84
C SER A 101 -8.97 3.14 -9.90
N LEU A 102 -7.89 2.38 -9.74
CA LEU A 102 -6.52 2.90 -9.87
C LEU A 102 -6.30 3.50 -11.25
N LYS A 103 -5.68 4.69 -11.31
CA LYS A 103 -5.16 5.23 -12.56
C LYS A 103 -3.74 4.74 -12.78
N HIS A 104 -3.61 3.63 -13.50
CA HIS A 104 -2.30 3.13 -13.91
C HIS A 104 -1.65 4.06 -14.94
N PRO A 105 -0.33 4.27 -14.88
CA PRO A 105 0.37 5.08 -15.87
C PRO A 105 0.44 4.38 -17.23
N ASN A 106 0.47 5.17 -18.30
CA ASN A 106 0.91 4.73 -19.61
C ASN A 106 2.45 4.66 -19.62
N PRO A 107 3.06 3.47 -19.79
CA PRO A 107 4.53 3.30 -19.74
C PRO A 107 5.31 4.17 -20.71
N LYS A 108 4.70 4.54 -21.86
CA LYS A 108 5.35 5.31 -22.91
C LYS A 108 5.19 6.82 -22.73
N ARG A 109 4.11 7.28 -22.07
CA ARG A 109 3.69 8.69 -22.08
C ARG A 109 3.73 9.38 -20.72
N ASP A 110 3.39 8.69 -19.64
CA ASP A 110 3.28 9.33 -18.33
C ASP A 110 4.65 9.52 -17.67
N ASN A 111 4.94 10.78 -17.33
CA ASN A 111 6.19 11.23 -16.71
C ASN A 111 5.98 11.88 -15.33
N GLY A 112 4.72 11.93 -14.86
CA GLY A 112 4.40 12.48 -13.55
C GLY A 112 4.95 11.63 -12.41
N LEU A 113 4.76 12.11 -11.19
CA LEU A 113 5.04 11.34 -9.99
C LEU A 113 4.16 10.08 -9.95
N LEU A 114 4.76 8.94 -9.60
CA LEU A 114 4.08 7.67 -9.47
C LEU A 114 4.31 7.11 -8.06
N VAL A 115 3.44 6.21 -7.63
CA VAL A 115 3.57 5.44 -6.39
C VAL A 115 3.44 3.96 -6.72
N VAL A 116 4.31 3.14 -6.14
CA VAL A 116 4.18 1.69 -6.20
C VAL A 116 3.04 1.27 -5.26
N VAL A 117 2.05 0.55 -5.78
CA VAL A 117 0.82 0.20 -5.04
C VAL A 117 0.70 -1.28 -4.69
N GLN A 118 1.64 -2.12 -5.14
CA GLN A 118 1.67 -3.55 -4.84
C GLN A 118 3.09 -4.10 -4.87
N GLY A 119 3.29 -5.27 -4.25
CA GLY A 119 4.58 -5.94 -4.15
C GLY A 119 5.48 -5.42 -3.04
N GLU A 120 6.76 -5.80 -3.11
CA GLU A 120 7.78 -5.49 -2.10
C GLU A 120 8.02 -3.99 -1.95
N HIS A 121 8.03 -3.26 -3.06
CA HIS A 121 8.33 -1.83 -3.10
C HIS A 121 7.12 -0.91 -2.87
N CYS A 122 5.97 -1.48 -2.50
CA CYS A 122 4.75 -0.71 -2.26
C CYS A 122 4.98 0.45 -1.29
N GLY A 123 4.44 1.61 -1.63
CA GLY A 123 4.59 2.87 -0.92
C GLY A 123 5.77 3.73 -1.36
N LYS A 124 6.71 3.21 -2.17
CA LYS A 124 7.78 4.06 -2.73
C LYS A 124 7.21 5.05 -3.75
N HIS A 125 7.71 6.28 -3.70
CA HIS A 125 7.50 7.26 -4.76
C HIS A 125 8.54 7.05 -5.84
N VAL A 126 8.11 7.11 -7.10
CA VAL A 126 9.00 6.84 -8.24
C VAL A 126 8.74 7.80 -9.39
N ARG A 127 9.79 8.06 -10.18
CA ARG A 127 9.75 8.85 -11.41
C ARG A 127 10.21 8.00 -12.58
N ARG A 128 9.50 8.09 -13.72
CA ARG A 128 9.86 7.33 -14.91
C ARG A 128 11.17 7.82 -15.51
N ILE A 129 12.09 6.89 -15.75
CA ILE A 129 13.30 7.13 -16.54
C ILE A 129 12.99 6.84 -18.01
N HIS A 130 12.62 5.59 -18.30
CA HIS A 130 12.27 5.12 -19.64
C HIS A 130 11.40 3.85 -19.55
N HIS A 131 11.11 3.22 -20.70
CA HIS A 131 10.47 1.91 -20.77
C HIS A 131 11.32 0.98 -21.62
N ARG A 132 11.19 -0.33 -21.39
CA ARG A 132 11.81 -1.36 -22.21
C ARG A 132 10.87 -2.54 -22.40
N TYR A 133 11.09 -3.28 -23.47
CA TYR A 133 10.44 -4.56 -23.70
C TYR A 133 11.31 -5.65 -23.09
N GLN A 134 10.68 -6.52 -22.30
CA GLN A 134 11.28 -7.73 -21.75
C GLN A 134 10.26 -8.85 -21.92
N ASP A 135 10.62 -9.91 -22.64
CA ASP A 135 9.73 -11.05 -22.91
C ASP A 135 8.36 -10.62 -23.45
N GLU A 136 8.37 -9.71 -24.44
CA GLU A 136 7.19 -9.05 -25.04
C GLU A 136 6.36 -8.16 -24.09
N GLN A 137 6.69 -8.12 -22.80
CA GLN A 137 6.06 -7.26 -21.82
C GLN A 137 6.74 -5.89 -21.73
N LEU A 138 5.91 -4.85 -21.65
CA LEU A 138 6.38 -3.47 -21.55
C LEU A 138 6.61 -3.10 -20.08
N LYS A 139 7.88 -3.05 -19.66
CA LYS A 139 8.29 -2.67 -18.30
C LYS A 139 8.65 -1.18 -18.25
N MET A 140 8.33 -0.54 -17.12
CA MET A 140 8.77 0.81 -16.79
C MET A 140 10.03 0.75 -15.95
N VAL A 141 11.08 1.42 -16.40
CA VAL A 141 12.28 1.65 -15.59
C VAL A 141 12.10 2.97 -14.86
N VAL A 142 12.08 2.92 -13.53
CA VAL A 142 11.77 4.05 -12.66
C VAL A 142 12.89 4.29 -11.64
N ALA A 143 13.11 5.56 -11.29
CA ALA A 143 13.98 5.95 -10.18
C ALA A 143 13.15 6.13 -8.92
N VAL A 144 13.61 5.60 -7.79
CA VAL A 144 12.97 5.85 -6.48
C VAL A 144 13.38 7.22 -5.98
N VAL A 145 12.39 7.99 -5.54
CA VAL A 145 12.57 9.36 -5.05
C VAL A 145 12.00 9.55 -3.65
N ASN A 146 12.62 10.43 -2.89
CA ASN A 146 12.06 11.00 -1.67
C ASN A 146 11.38 12.32 -2.02
N ARG A 147 10.09 12.43 -1.71
CA ARG A 147 9.37 13.70 -1.85
C ARG A 147 9.86 14.69 -0.81
N MET A 148 10.12 15.91 -1.26
CA MET A 148 10.55 17.01 -0.41
C MET A 148 9.51 18.12 -0.53
N GLU A 149 8.99 18.61 0.61
CA GLU A 149 8.01 19.69 0.59
C GLU A 149 8.67 21.00 0.13
N GLY A 150 8.05 21.66 -0.84
CA GLY A 150 8.51 22.96 -1.35
C GLY A 150 9.79 22.91 -2.18
N THR A 151 10.36 21.74 -2.46
CA THR A 151 11.57 21.60 -3.29
C THR A 151 11.45 20.42 -4.26
N ALA A 152 12.42 20.31 -5.17
CA ALA A 152 12.53 19.15 -6.05
C ALA A 152 12.67 17.84 -5.26
N ASP A 153 12.18 16.75 -5.85
CA ASP A 153 12.34 15.41 -5.28
C ASP A 153 13.83 15.04 -5.22
N ARG A 154 14.21 14.26 -4.20
CA ARG A 154 15.57 13.77 -4.04
C ARG A 154 15.69 12.33 -4.52
N LEU A 155 16.62 12.07 -5.44
CA LEU A 155 16.95 10.70 -5.85
C LEU A 155 17.56 9.91 -4.70
N THR A 156 17.13 8.67 -4.56
CA THR A 156 17.69 7.72 -3.59
C THR A 156 18.90 6.95 -4.13
N GLY A 157 19.07 6.92 -5.46
CA GLY A 157 20.04 6.06 -6.16
C GLY A 157 19.48 4.69 -6.54
N GLU A 158 18.33 4.29 -5.99
CA GLU A 158 17.66 3.04 -6.35
C GLU A 158 16.87 3.17 -7.65
N LYS A 159 16.99 2.16 -8.52
CA LYS A 159 16.22 2.01 -9.77
C LYS A 159 15.43 0.71 -9.72
N LEU A 160 14.18 0.75 -10.18
CA LEU A 160 13.28 -0.39 -10.22
C LEU A 160 12.76 -0.61 -11.63
N GLU A 161 12.39 -1.85 -11.91
CA GLU A 161 11.69 -2.24 -13.13
C GLU A 161 10.34 -2.83 -12.76
N LEU A 162 9.27 -2.15 -13.20
CA LEU A 162 7.92 -2.44 -12.75
C LEU A 162 6.94 -2.43 -13.92
N ASP A 163 5.89 -3.24 -13.78
CA ASP A 163 4.73 -3.17 -14.65
C ASP A 163 3.87 -1.94 -14.33
N ALA A 164 3.15 -1.42 -15.34
CA ALA A 164 2.22 -0.32 -15.11
C ALA A 164 1.12 -0.67 -14.09
N ASN A 165 0.69 -1.92 -14.02
CA ASN A 165 -0.31 -2.35 -13.04
C ASN A 165 0.22 -2.29 -11.58
N GLN A 166 1.54 -2.27 -11.38
CA GLN A 166 2.15 -2.10 -10.07
C GLN A 166 2.22 -0.64 -9.61
N LEU A 167 1.89 0.29 -10.51
CA LEU A 167 2.04 1.72 -10.32
C LEU A 167 0.69 2.41 -10.38
N CYS A 168 0.55 3.48 -9.61
CA CYS A 168 -0.55 4.42 -9.72
C CYS A 168 0.00 5.83 -9.90
N VAL A 169 -0.69 6.65 -10.70
CA VAL A 169 -0.35 8.07 -10.84
C VAL A 169 -0.61 8.78 -9.50
N SER A 170 0.42 9.44 -8.99
CA SER A 170 0.32 10.28 -7.80
C SER A 170 -0.33 11.61 -8.15
N PHE A 171 -1.02 12.21 -7.18
CA PHE A 171 -1.32 13.64 -7.29
C PHE A 171 -0.02 14.44 -7.13
N GLU A 172 0.10 15.49 -7.93
CA GLU A 172 1.21 16.42 -7.96
C GLU A 172 0.66 17.77 -8.45
N THR A 173 0.99 18.84 -7.72
CA THR A 173 0.63 20.21 -8.06
C THR A 173 1.45 20.71 -9.26
N THR A 174 1.02 21.83 -9.84
CA THR A 174 1.77 22.45 -10.95
C THR A 174 3.15 22.94 -10.51
N ASP A 175 3.28 23.41 -9.27
CA ASP A 175 4.55 23.93 -8.75
C ASP A 175 5.54 22.80 -8.45
N GLU A 176 5.06 21.70 -7.86
CA GLU A 176 5.89 20.49 -7.66
C GLU A 176 6.40 19.94 -8.99
N LYS A 177 5.58 19.95 -10.05
CA LYS A 177 6.02 19.55 -11.39
C LYS A 177 7.16 20.44 -11.88
N LYS A 178 7.00 21.76 -11.78
CA LYS A 178 8.03 22.73 -12.20
C LYS A 178 9.33 22.54 -11.44
N GLN A 179 9.25 22.32 -10.12
CA GLN A 179 10.42 22.06 -9.28
C GLN A 179 11.18 20.80 -9.74
N ASN A 180 10.47 19.82 -10.30
CA ASN A 180 11.04 18.56 -10.77
C ASN A 180 11.44 18.54 -12.26
N ASP A 181 11.20 19.61 -13.03
CA ASP A 181 11.52 19.62 -14.46
C ASP A 181 13.01 19.40 -14.75
N THR A 182 13.88 20.04 -13.94
CA THR A 182 15.34 19.89 -14.05
C THR A 182 15.77 18.45 -13.74
N LEU A 183 15.23 17.87 -12.66
CA LEU A 183 15.49 16.49 -12.28
C LEU A 183 15.08 15.52 -13.40
N MET A 184 13.87 15.68 -13.94
CA MET A 184 13.35 14.82 -14.99
C MET A 184 14.15 14.94 -16.29
N THR A 185 14.70 16.12 -16.59
CA THR A 185 15.57 16.32 -17.74
C THR A 185 16.89 15.57 -17.56
N ALA A 186 17.54 15.71 -16.40
CA ALA A 186 18.79 15.02 -16.08
C ALA A 186 18.64 13.50 -16.15
N LEU A 187 17.57 12.93 -15.57
CA LEU A 187 17.30 11.49 -15.61
C LEU A 187 17.18 10.94 -17.04
N ARG A 188 16.55 11.70 -17.94
CA ARG A 188 16.39 11.30 -19.34
C ARG A 188 17.71 11.38 -20.11
N GLU A 189 18.52 12.40 -19.85
CA GLU A 189 19.83 12.53 -20.47
C GLU A 189 20.78 11.39 -20.05
N GLU A 190 20.81 11.05 -18.77
CA GLU A 190 21.59 9.91 -18.25
C GLU A 190 21.16 8.59 -18.91
N ALA A 191 19.84 8.38 -19.05
CA ALA A 191 19.31 7.18 -19.68
C ALA A 191 19.69 7.07 -21.18
N ARG A 192 19.67 8.19 -21.91
CA ARG A 192 20.10 8.22 -23.32
C ARG A 192 21.57 7.88 -23.47
N LYS A 193 22.43 8.43 -22.59
CA LYS A 193 23.87 8.14 -22.57
C LYS A 193 24.15 6.67 -22.30
N THR A 194 23.43 6.08 -21.35
CA THR A 194 23.60 4.66 -20.98
C THR A 194 23.16 3.72 -22.09
N ARG A 195 22.15 4.08 -22.89
CA ARG A 195 21.63 3.27 -24.00
C ARG A 195 22.51 3.32 -25.26
N ALA A 196 23.32 4.36 -25.41
CA ALA A 196 24.20 4.54 -26.56
C ALA A 196 25.55 3.80 -26.41
N LYS A 197 25.79 3.17 -25.26
CA LYS A 197 26.99 2.39 -24.95
C LYS A 197 26.64 0.90 -24.98
#